data_AF-A0A1Y1KXZ2-F1
#
_entry.id   AF-A0A1Y1KXZ2-F1
#
_cell.length_a   1.000
_cell.length_b   1.000
_cell.length_c   1.000
_cell.angle_alpha   90.00
_cell.angle_beta   90.00
_cell.angle_gamma   90.00
#
_symmetry.space_group_name_H-M   'P 1'
#
loop_
_entity.id
_entity.type
_entity.pdbx_description
1 polymer ?
#
loop_
_entity_poly.entity_id
_entity_poly.type
_entity_poly.pdbx_seq_one_letter_code
_entity_poly.pdbx_strand_id
1 'polypeptide(L)'
;MGWYAGVSTALAGAVVISAFQQRANFYSAMVYLAQSNFCLLALVNFSLLLYSSFIYGLTKLCFGTLRAVEVEQLTERAWFAITETCLAMTIFREEIGAWFLVMFTSLVTGKVWGWIGDGRVEFLEQQPPANPRLFHVRLSVSLAISFIYDIWILKYTVDTVIQQARPNMMVMFLFEFAVLATCSWRTAVRYILSIAEQNIVKAQTKKRLIERRQEIRRQREALIREREQAAATGQEPPQDQEPLPREEDIDEMDIEVPGWTTKGEWVLWLDLVTDMIKLGIYIAFFFMLLRFYGLPIHIMRDLFITSRDFIKRLNALLRYRRAIQEMNRYPDATLEELSQENTCIICREEMRPWDPVNHPGAIDRVRPKKLPCGHVLHLGCLKSWLERQQVCPTCRSPVTMDRVRGGHNRAAGLQIQIG
;
A
#
# COMPACT_ATOMS: atom_id res chain seq x y z
N MET A 1 1.01 27.72 -17.53
CA MET A 1 2.27 27.68 -16.76
C MET A 1 3.42 28.44 -17.42
N GLY A 2 3.72 28.27 -18.72
CA GLY A 2 4.85 28.96 -19.38
C GLY A 2 4.85 30.49 -19.24
N TRP A 3 3.70 31.14 -19.40
CA TRP A 3 3.55 32.59 -19.22
C TRP A 3 3.90 33.06 -17.80
N TYR A 4 3.37 32.37 -16.78
CA TYR A 4 3.65 32.69 -15.38
C TYR A 4 5.14 32.54 -15.04
N ALA A 5 5.78 31.47 -15.54
CA ALA A 5 7.21 31.26 -15.35
C ALA A 5 8.05 32.36 -16.03
N GLY A 6 7.70 32.75 -17.25
CA GLY A 6 8.34 33.83 -17.99
C GLY A 6 8.23 35.19 -17.27
N VAL A 7 7.02 35.56 -16.85
CA VAL A 7 6.76 36.81 -16.11
C VAL A 7 7.50 36.83 -14.77
N SER A 8 7.47 35.72 -14.02
CA SER A 8 8.17 35.63 -12.72
C SER A 8 9.69 35.74 -12.87
N THR A 9 10.26 35.12 -13.93
CA THR A 9 11.70 35.20 -14.23
C THR A 9 12.10 36.61 -14.64
N ALA A 10 11.30 37.26 -15.51
CA ALA A 10 11.54 38.64 -15.93
C ALA A 10 11.46 39.62 -14.75
N LEU A 11 10.47 39.45 -13.86
CA LEU A 11 10.31 40.27 -12.67
C LEU A 11 11.50 40.12 -11.71
N ALA A 12 11.93 38.89 -11.44
CA ALA A 12 13.10 38.64 -10.60
C ALA A 12 14.38 39.25 -11.19
N GLY A 13 14.59 39.10 -12.50
CA GLY A 13 15.70 39.72 -13.21
C GLY A 13 15.68 41.25 -13.13
N ALA A 14 14.52 41.87 -13.36
CA ALA A 14 14.36 43.32 -13.29
C ALA A 14 14.65 43.88 -11.90
N VAL A 15 14.17 43.21 -10.85
CA VAL A 15 14.41 43.60 -9.45
C VAL A 15 15.91 43.54 -9.10
N VAL A 16 16.59 42.45 -9.50
CA VAL A 16 18.03 42.27 -9.25
C VAL A 16 18.83 43.34 -10.01
N ILE A 17 18.56 43.52 -11.30
CA ILE A 17 19.25 44.52 -12.14
C ILE A 17 19.04 45.93 -11.58
N SER A 18 17.80 46.28 -11.21
CA SER A 18 17.49 47.58 -10.60
C SER A 18 18.25 47.83 -9.30
N ALA A 19 18.38 46.82 -8.44
CA ALA A 19 19.13 46.92 -7.19
C ALA A 19 20.63 47.19 -7.43
N PHE A 20 21.24 46.52 -8.41
CA PHE A 20 22.64 46.72 -8.79
C PHE A 20 22.89 48.01 -9.56
N GLN A 21 21.88 48.55 -10.26
CA GLN A 21 21.99 49.86 -10.91
C GLN A 21 21.90 51.00 -9.89
N GLN A 22 21.06 50.88 -8.86
CA GLN A 22 20.88 51.91 -7.83
C GLN A 22 21.99 51.92 -6.78
N ARG A 23 22.71 50.81 -6.60
CA ARG A 23 23.70 50.64 -5.53
C ARG A 23 25.03 50.13 -6.11
N ALA A 24 26.10 50.91 -5.90
CA ALA A 24 27.44 50.56 -6.41
C ALA A 24 28.11 49.38 -5.68
N ASN A 25 27.77 49.14 -4.41
CA ASN A 25 28.39 48.09 -3.59
C ASN A 25 27.48 46.86 -3.51
N PHE A 26 28.07 45.65 -3.64
CA PHE A 26 27.35 44.38 -3.53
C PHE A 26 26.57 44.28 -2.21
N TYR A 27 27.20 44.64 -1.09
CA TYR A 27 26.56 44.58 0.23
C TYR A 27 25.30 45.46 0.31
N SER A 28 25.35 46.70 -0.18
CA SER A 28 24.20 47.61 -0.12
C SER A 28 23.09 47.20 -1.09
N ALA A 29 23.42 46.59 -2.23
CA ALA A 29 22.44 45.98 -3.14
C ALA A 29 21.73 44.79 -2.48
N MET A 30 22.46 43.89 -1.81
CA MET A 30 21.87 42.74 -1.10
C MET A 30 20.98 43.18 0.07
N VAL A 31 21.41 44.17 0.85
CA VAL A 31 20.60 44.73 1.94
C VAL A 31 19.32 45.35 1.39
N TYR A 32 19.37 46.07 0.26
CA TYR A 32 18.18 46.63 -0.38
C TYR A 32 17.19 45.54 -0.82
N LEU A 33 17.69 44.45 -1.45
CA LEU A 33 16.86 43.32 -1.85
C LEU A 33 16.21 42.61 -0.66
N ALA A 34 16.92 42.50 0.47
CA ALA A 34 16.42 41.86 1.68
C ALA A 34 15.43 42.72 2.49
N GLN A 35 15.59 44.05 2.48
CA GLN A 35 14.74 44.97 3.23
C GLN A 35 13.46 45.37 2.48
N SER A 36 13.48 45.36 1.15
CA SER A 36 12.32 45.72 0.33
C SER A 36 11.34 44.54 0.24
N ASN A 37 10.15 44.69 0.82
CA ASN A 37 9.09 43.66 0.78
C ASN A 37 8.76 43.20 -0.64
N PHE A 38 8.74 44.12 -1.61
CA PHE A 38 8.47 43.80 -3.01
C PHE A 38 9.58 42.95 -3.63
N CYS A 39 10.84 43.32 -3.39
CA CYS A 39 11.99 42.59 -3.92
C CYS A 39 12.06 41.19 -3.33
N LEU A 40 11.85 41.09 -2.02
CA LEU A 40 11.81 39.81 -1.30
C LEU A 40 10.68 38.92 -1.81
N LEU A 41 9.47 39.45 -2.02
CA LEU A 41 8.34 38.67 -2.58
C LEU A 41 8.64 38.16 -3.99
N ALA A 42 9.20 39.00 -4.87
CA ALA A 42 9.55 38.61 -6.24
C ALA A 42 10.61 37.50 -6.25
N LEU A 43 11.64 37.61 -5.41
CA LEU A 43 12.71 36.62 -5.30
C LEU A 43 12.25 35.30 -4.66
N VAL A 44 11.40 35.35 -3.63
CA VAL A 44 10.82 34.15 -3.00
C VAL A 44 9.92 33.42 -3.99
N ASN A 45 9.07 34.13 -4.73
CA ASN A 45 8.21 33.56 -5.77
C ASN A 45 9.03 32.85 -6.86
N PHE A 46 10.09 33.49 -7.34
CA PHE A 46 11.00 32.88 -8.32
C PHE A 46 11.74 31.66 -7.76
N SER A 47 12.18 31.71 -6.50
CA SER A 47 12.82 30.58 -5.82
C SER A 47 11.86 29.39 -5.70
N LEU A 48 10.60 29.64 -5.33
CA LEU A 48 9.55 28.61 -5.27
C LEU A 48 9.23 28.03 -6.65
N LEU A 49 9.25 28.84 -7.71
CA LEU A 49 9.06 28.39 -9.09
C LEU A 49 10.19 27.45 -9.53
N LEU A 50 11.45 27.82 -9.28
CA LEU A 50 12.62 26.98 -9.59
C LEU A 50 12.56 25.66 -8.82
N TYR A 51 12.27 25.73 -7.52
CA TYR A 51 12.12 24.56 -6.67
C TYR A 51 11.00 23.64 -7.16
N SER A 52 9.80 24.19 -7.43
CA SER A 52 8.65 23.41 -7.89
C SER A 52 8.92 22.77 -9.27
N SER A 53 9.63 23.48 -10.15
CA SER A 53 10.04 22.95 -11.45
C SER A 53 11.05 21.81 -11.32
N PHE A 54 12.01 21.94 -10.40
CA PHE A 54 12.97 20.89 -10.06
C PHE A 54 12.26 19.64 -9.50
N ILE A 55 11.38 19.80 -8.51
CA ILE A 55 10.61 18.69 -7.92
C ILE A 55 9.67 18.05 -8.95
N TYR A 56 9.06 18.81 -9.85
CA TYR A 56 8.26 18.27 -10.94
C TYR A 56 9.11 17.42 -11.90
N GLY A 57 10.30 17.91 -12.26
CA GLY A 57 11.27 17.15 -13.05
C GLY A 57 11.70 15.86 -12.37
N LEU A 58 12.00 15.91 -11.08
CA LEU A 58 12.36 14.74 -10.25
C LEU A 58 11.21 13.73 -10.18
N THR A 59 9.97 14.20 -9.98
CA THR A 59 8.77 13.36 -9.98
C THR A 59 8.60 12.64 -11.32
N LYS A 60 8.79 13.35 -12.44
CA LYS A 60 8.70 12.75 -13.78
C LYS A 60 9.82 11.74 -14.05
N LEU A 61 11.02 11.98 -13.52
CA LEU A 61 12.15 11.05 -13.63
C LEU A 61 11.92 9.78 -12.81
N CYS A 62 11.48 9.92 -11.56
CA CYS A 62 11.31 8.83 -10.61
C CYS A 62 10.00 8.05 -10.81
N PHE A 63 8.87 8.72 -11.02
CA PHE A 63 7.55 8.06 -11.11
C PHE A 63 7.01 7.96 -12.54
N GLY A 64 7.57 8.70 -13.50
CA GLY A 64 7.04 8.76 -14.86
C GLY A 64 5.77 9.60 -14.96
N THR A 65 4.82 9.15 -15.78
CA THR A 65 3.52 9.81 -15.93
C THR A 65 2.57 9.39 -14.80
N LEU A 66 2.01 10.38 -14.09
CA LEU A 66 0.99 10.14 -13.08
C LEU A 66 -0.33 9.75 -13.75
N ARG A 67 -1.04 8.82 -13.14
CA ARG A 67 -2.37 8.37 -13.58
C ARG A 67 -3.44 9.33 -13.09
N ALA A 68 -4.58 9.40 -13.77
CA ALA A 68 -5.70 10.28 -13.39
C ALA A 68 -6.14 10.06 -11.93
N VAL A 69 -6.27 8.80 -11.51
CA VAL A 69 -6.62 8.44 -10.12
C VAL A 69 -5.61 8.96 -9.10
N GLU A 70 -4.32 8.92 -9.43
CA GLU A 70 -3.28 9.44 -8.53
C GLU A 70 -3.36 10.95 -8.40
N VAL A 71 -3.64 11.66 -9.50
CA VAL A 71 -3.78 13.13 -9.50
C VAL A 71 -5.01 13.55 -8.69
N GLU A 72 -6.12 12.84 -8.85
CA GLU A 72 -7.37 13.12 -8.11
C GLU A 72 -7.15 12.93 -6.60
N GLN A 73 -6.63 11.77 -6.19
CA GLN A 73 -6.32 11.49 -4.79
C GLN A 73 -5.30 12.48 -4.20
N LEU A 74 -4.29 12.88 -4.99
CA LEU A 74 -3.31 13.87 -4.56
C LEU A 74 -3.97 15.23 -4.31
N THR A 75 -4.88 15.64 -5.20
CA THR A 75 -5.57 16.93 -5.09
C THR A 75 -6.46 16.97 -3.85
N GLU A 76 -7.23 15.92 -3.60
CA GLU A 76 -8.06 15.80 -2.41
C GLU A 76 -7.22 15.87 -1.12
N ARG A 77 -6.18 15.02 -1.04
CA ARG A 77 -5.29 14.97 0.15
C ARG A 77 -4.53 16.29 0.35
N ALA A 78 -4.08 16.92 -0.73
CA ALA A 78 -3.37 18.19 -0.68
C ALA A 78 -4.26 19.30 -0.11
N TRP A 79 -5.53 19.38 -0.50
CA TRP A 79 -6.44 20.39 0.04
C TRP A 79 -6.62 20.26 1.55
N PHE A 80 -6.81 19.04 2.06
CA PHE A 80 -6.89 18.80 3.51
C PHE A 80 -5.58 19.17 4.22
N ALA A 81 -4.42 18.75 3.72
CA ALA A 81 -3.15 19.05 4.36
C ALA A 81 -2.82 20.56 4.36
N ILE A 82 -3.15 21.28 3.29
CA ILE A 82 -2.95 22.73 3.22
C ILE A 82 -3.85 23.44 4.23
N THR A 83 -5.13 23.06 4.31
CA THR A 83 -6.07 23.66 5.27
C THR A 83 -5.66 23.41 6.72
N GLU A 84 -5.23 22.19 7.06
CA GLU A 84 -4.70 21.86 8.39
C GLU A 84 -3.45 22.67 8.73
N THR A 85 -2.53 22.83 7.76
CA THR A 85 -1.34 23.66 7.98
C THR A 85 -1.68 25.15 8.11
N CYS A 86 -2.68 25.64 7.38
CA CYS A 86 -3.19 27.01 7.54
C CYS A 86 -3.79 27.23 8.93
N LEU A 87 -4.54 26.25 9.46
CA LEU A 87 -5.03 26.32 10.84
C LEU A 87 -3.88 26.32 11.85
N ALA A 88 -2.88 25.47 11.65
CA ALA A 88 -1.66 25.47 12.45
C ALA A 88 -0.95 26.84 12.46
N MET A 89 -0.84 27.51 11.30
CA MET A 89 -0.24 28.85 11.17
C MET A 89 -0.95 29.92 12.00
N THR A 90 -2.26 29.81 12.22
CA THR A 90 -3.00 30.79 13.02
C THR A 90 -2.62 30.80 14.50
N ILE A 91 -2.14 29.66 15.02
CA ILE A 91 -1.73 29.52 16.42
C ILE A 91 -0.36 30.16 16.65
N PHE A 92 0.51 30.15 15.63
CA PHE A 92 1.90 30.62 15.74
C PHE A 92 2.19 31.78 14.79
N ARG A 93 1.21 32.67 14.61
CA ARG A 93 1.25 33.78 13.65
C ARG A 93 2.49 34.68 13.81
N GLU A 94 3.04 34.79 15.01
CA GLU A 94 4.16 35.68 15.34
C GLU A 94 5.53 35.16 14.86
N GLU A 95 5.63 33.92 14.38
CA GLU A 95 6.89 33.26 14.01
C GLU A 95 7.07 33.03 12.49
N ILE A 96 6.24 33.66 11.64
CA ILE A 96 6.29 33.48 10.18
C ILE A 96 7.53 34.18 9.60
N GLY A 97 8.65 33.47 9.57
CA GLY A 97 9.90 33.87 8.92
C GLY A 97 10.17 33.15 7.60
N ALA A 98 11.24 33.53 6.91
CA ALA A 98 11.69 32.83 5.70
C ALA A 98 11.98 31.35 5.96
N TRP A 99 12.48 31.01 7.15
CA TRP A 99 12.77 29.63 7.54
C TRP A 99 11.50 28.78 7.72
N PHE A 100 10.39 29.38 8.18
CA PHE A 100 9.09 28.71 8.22
C PHE A 100 8.65 28.29 6.81
N LEU A 101 8.81 29.17 5.81
CA LEU A 101 8.46 28.87 4.42
C LEU A 101 9.28 27.71 3.87
N VAL A 102 10.59 27.64 4.18
CA VAL A 102 11.45 26.51 3.81
C VAL A 102 10.94 25.20 4.43
N MET A 103 10.65 25.18 5.73
CA MET A 103 10.14 24.00 6.42
C MET A 103 8.76 23.57 5.88
N PHE A 104 7.86 24.52 5.65
CA PHE A 104 6.54 24.27 5.08
C PHE A 104 6.62 23.68 3.68
N THR A 105 7.39 24.30 2.78
CA THR A 105 7.60 23.78 1.43
C THR A 105 8.20 22.39 1.47
N SER A 106 9.16 22.14 2.36
CA SER A 106 9.77 20.81 2.52
C SER A 106 8.74 19.76 3.00
N LEU A 107 7.88 20.10 3.97
CA LEU A 107 6.83 19.23 4.46
C LEU A 107 5.82 18.87 3.36
N VAL A 108 5.36 19.86 2.59
CA VAL A 108 4.43 19.63 1.49
C VAL A 108 5.06 18.73 0.43
N THR A 109 6.33 18.97 0.08
CA THR A 109 7.06 18.11 -0.87
C THR A 109 7.19 16.67 -0.36
N GLY A 110 7.54 16.48 0.91
CA GLY A 110 7.60 15.17 1.53
C GLY A 110 6.24 14.45 1.51
N LYS A 111 5.15 15.13 1.90
CA LYS A 111 3.79 14.57 1.85
C LYS A 111 3.39 14.15 0.44
N VAL A 112 3.56 15.03 -0.55
CA VAL A 112 3.23 14.76 -1.95
C VAL A 112 4.04 13.57 -2.49
N TRP A 113 5.35 13.55 -2.24
CA TRP A 113 6.22 12.45 -2.68
C TRP A 113 5.81 11.12 -2.04
N GLY A 114 5.54 11.12 -0.73
CA GLY A 114 5.09 9.95 0.01
C GLY A 114 3.72 9.43 -0.46
N TRP A 115 2.77 10.30 -0.76
CA TRP A 115 1.45 9.91 -1.30
C TRP A 115 1.55 9.25 -2.68
N ILE A 116 2.39 9.79 -3.56
CA ILE A 116 2.64 9.17 -4.88
C ILE A 116 3.29 7.79 -4.71
N GLY A 117 4.28 7.67 -3.80
CA GLY A 117 4.91 6.39 -3.48
C GLY A 117 3.93 5.35 -2.96
N ASP A 118 3.08 5.72 -1.99
CA ASP A 118 2.04 4.85 -1.42
C ASP A 118 1.06 4.35 -2.48
N GLY A 119 0.54 5.25 -3.34
CA GLY A 119 -0.36 4.86 -4.42
C GLY A 119 0.27 3.94 -5.48
N ARG A 120 1.59 4.03 -5.70
CA ARG A 120 2.31 3.12 -6.61
C ARG A 120 2.57 1.75 -6.00
N VAL A 121 2.81 1.68 -4.70
CA VAL A 121 2.91 0.40 -3.97
C VAL A 121 1.55 -0.29 -3.94
N GLU A 122 0.46 0.44 -3.69
CA GLU A 122 -0.90 -0.12 -3.72
C GLU A 122 -1.26 -0.66 -5.12
N PHE A 123 -0.87 0.05 -6.19
CA PHE A 123 -1.06 -0.46 -7.54
C PHE A 123 -0.27 -1.74 -7.82
N LEU A 124 0.98 -1.82 -7.36
CA LEU A 124 1.80 -3.02 -7.50
C LEU A 124 1.18 -4.24 -6.79
N GLU A 125 0.50 -4.03 -5.67
CA GLU A 125 -0.21 -5.09 -4.95
C GLU A 125 -1.45 -5.59 -5.72
N GLN A 126 -2.09 -4.71 -6.50
CA GLN A 126 -3.29 -5.06 -7.26
C GLN A 126 -2.95 -5.75 -8.59
N GLN A 127 -1.92 -5.28 -9.31
CA GLN A 127 -1.61 -5.75 -10.65
C GLN A 127 -0.09 -5.77 -10.92
N PRO A 128 0.42 -6.81 -11.61
CA PRO A 128 1.81 -6.85 -12.02
C PRO A 128 2.08 -5.78 -13.11
N PRO A 129 3.23 -5.09 -13.05
CA PRO A 129 3.57 -4.05 -14.02
C PRO A 129 3.97 -4.65 -15.37
N ALA A 130 3.58 -3.98 -16.48
CA ALA A 130 3.95 -4.39 -17.83
C ALA A 130 5.48 -4.47 -18.05
N ASN A 131 6.23 -3.51 -17.49
CA ASN A 131 7.69 -3.45 -17.56
C ASN A 131 8.30 -3.58 -16.16
N PRO A 132 8.60 -4.80 -15.67
CA PRO A 132 8.93 -5.03 -14.26
C PRO A 132 10.23 -4.35 -13.85
N ARG A 133 11.31 -4.48 -14.62
CA ARG A 133 12.63 -3.95 -14.24
C ARG A 133 12.63 -2.43 -14.08
N LEU A 134 12.13 -1.71 -15.10
CA LEU A 134 12.10 -0.25 -15.06
C LEU A 134 11.18 0.27 -13.95
N PHE A 135 10.03 -0.38 -13.74
CA PHE A 135 9.10 -0.03 -12.67
C PHE A 135 9.73 -0.20 -11.29
N HIS A 136 10.34 -1.36 -11.00
CA HIS A 136 10.97 -1.62 -9.70
C HIS A 136 12.18 -0.73 -9.43
N VAL A 137 13.02 -0.45 -10.44
CA VAL A 137 14.17 0.46 -10.26
C VAL A 137 13.68 1.86 -9.92
N ARG A 138 12.70 2.38 -10.67
CA ARG A 138 12.10 3.70 -10.45
C ARG A 138 11.46 3.83 -9.06
N LEU A 139 10.62 2.87 -8.69
CA LEU A 139 9.92 2.87 -7.41
C LEU A 139 10.86 2.64 -6.22
N SER A 140 11.84 1.74 -6.34
CA SER A 140 12.82 1.52 -5.26
C SER A 140 13.69 2.76 -5.02
N VAL A 141 14.17 3.41 -6.08
CA VAL A 141 14.93 4.67 -5.96
C VAL A 141 14.06 5.76 -5.33
N SER A 142 12.79 5.89 -5.74
CA SER A 142 11.92 6.93 -5.19
C SER A 142 11.56 6.71 -3.72
N LEU A 143 11.32 5.46 -3.30
CA LEU A 143 11.08 5.11 -1.91
C LEU A 143 12.33 5.28 -1.05
N ALA A 144 13.52 4.93 -1.57
CA ALA A 144 14.78 5.16 -0.88
C ALA A 144 15.06 6.66 -0.67
N ILE A 145 14.83 7.48 -1.70
CA ILE A 145 14.93 8.95 -1.59
C ILE A 145 13.97 9.47 -0.52
N SER A 146 12.70 9.01 -0.51
CA SER A 146 11.72 9.41 0.50
C SER A 146 12.22 9.05 1.90
N PHE A 147 12.61 7.80 2.13
CA PHE A 147 13.03 7.34 3.45
C PHE A 147 14.26 8.09 3.97
N ILE A 148 15.28 8.30 3.12
CA ILE A 148 16.48 9.06 3.48
C ILE A 148 16.11 10.51 3.79
N TYR A 149 15.27 11.13 2.96
CA TYR A 149 14.79 12.50 3.16
C TYR A 149 14.04 12.63 4.50
N ASP A 150 13.11 11.72 4.80
CA ASP A 150 12.27 11.76 5.99
C ASP A 150 13.09 11.58 7.27
N ILE A 151 14.07 10.66 7.28
CA ILE A 151 14.98 10.48 8.41
C ILE A 151 15.91 11.68 8.59
N TRP A 152 16.42 12.23 7.48
CA TRP A 152 17.31 13.40 7.52
C TRP A 152 16.60 14.64 8.06
N ILE A 153 15.40 14.95 7.54
CA ILE A 153 14.63 16.11 7.98
C ILE A 153 14.12 15.93 9.41
N LEU A 154 13.67 14.73 9.78
CA LEU A 154 13.26 14.43 11.15
C LEU A 154 14.42 14.65 12.13
N LYS A 155 15.61 14.13 11.83
CA LYS A 155 16.80 14.34 12.65
C LYS A 155 17.13 15.83 12.77
N TYR A 156 17.14 16.54 11.64
CA TYR A 156 17.38 17.99 11.63
C TYR A 156 16.39 18.74 12.54
N THR A 157 15.09 18.42 12.45
CA THR A 157 14.08 19.09 13.28
C THR A 157 14.19 18.68 14.75
N VAL A 158 14.50 17.42 15.07
CA VAL A 158 14.77 16.97 16.46
C VAL A 158 15.94 17.76 17.06
N ASP A 159 17.07 17.82 16.35
CA ASP A 159 18.27 18.53 16.82
C ASP A 159 17.98 20.02 17.01
N THR A 160 17.22 20.63 16.09
CA THR A 160 16.82 22.03 16.17
C THR A 160 15.88 22.31 17.35
N VAL A 161 14.88 21.46 17.58
CA VAL A 161 13.94 21.60 18.70
C VAL A 161 14.64 21.39 20.05
N ILE A 162 15.59 20.46 20.16
CA ILE A 162 16.33 20.24 21.40
C ILE A 162 17.24 21.44 21.73
N GLN A 163 17.86 22.05 20.72
CA GLN A 163 18.71 23.22 20.90
C GLN A 163 17.90 24.48 21.23
N GLN A 164 16.70 24.61 20.67
CA GLN A 164 15.79 25.72 20.97
C GLN A 164 15.02 25.40 22.25
N ALA A 165 15.51 25.88 23.40
CA ALA A 165 14.94 25.64 24.74
C ALA A 165 13.49 26.16 24.95
N ARG A 166 12.80 26.62 23.90
CA ARG A 166 11.39 27.05 23.95
C ARG A 166 10.57 26.27 22.93
N PRO A 167 9.36 25.81 23.29
CA PRO A 167 8.44 25.25 22.32
C PRO A 167 8.08 26.38 21.33
N ASN A 168 8.23 26.09 20.04
CA ASN A 168 8.12 27.02 18.91
C ASN A 168 7.39 26.30 17.77
N MET A 169 7.10 26.95 16.63
CA MET A 169 6.53 26.30 15.44
C MET A 169 7.28 25.04 14.98
N MET A 170 8.58 24.97 15.27
CA MET A 170 9.42 23.81 14.98
C MET A 170 8.90 22.51 15.59
N VAL A 171 8.19 22.59 16.71
CA VAL A 171 7.60 21.43 17.37
C VAL A 171 6.43 20.87 16.55
N MET A 172 5.65 21.73 15.89
CA MET A 172 4.60 21.27 14.96
C MET A 172 5.20 20.54 13.77
N PHE A 173 6.25 21.12 13.17
CA PHE A 173 6.96 20.47 12.08
C PHE A 173 7.60 19.16 12.51
N LEU A 174 8.18 19.09 13.71
CA LEU A 174 8.75 17.86 14.26
C LEU A 174 7.71 16.75 14.30
N PHE A 175 6.53 17.07 14.82
CA PHE A 175 5.40 16.14 14.86
C PHE A 175 4.99 15.69 13.44
N GLU A 176 4.81 16.62 12.50
CA GLU A 176 4.42 16.32 11.13
C GLU A 176 5.48 15.47 10.39
N PHE A 177 6.77 15.78 10.57
CA PHE A 177 7.86 15.00 10.01
C PHE A 177 8.00 13.62 10.65
N ALA A 178 7.69 13.47 11.95
CA ALA A 178 7.66 12.16 12.61
C ALA A 178 6.54 11.27 12.05
N VAL A 179 5.34 11.84 11.81
CA VAL A 179 4.24 11.14 11.15
C VAL A 179 4.61 10.78 9.71
N LEU A 180 5.26 11.70 8.97
CA LEU A 180 5.73 11.46 7.61
C LEU A 180 6.76 10.32 7.55
N ALA A 181 7.77 10.33 8.42
CA ALA A 181 8.77 9.26 8.52
C ALA A 181 8.15 7.90 8.85
N THR A 182 7.16 7.88 9.75
CA THR A 182 6.41 6.65 10.07
C THR A 182 5.63 6.13 8.85
N CYS A 183 5.02 7.02 8.07
CA CYS A 183 4.31 6.65 6.84
C CYS A 183 5.27 6.09 5.78
N SER A 184 6.43 6.72 5.61
CA SER A 184 7.48 6.34 4.67
C SER A 184 8.05 4.96 4.99
N TRP A 185 8.33 4.70 6.27
CA TRP A 185 8.72 3.38 6.76
C TRP A 185 7.68 2.31 6.41
N ARG A 186 6.40 2.55 6.71
CA ARG A 186 5.31 1.62 6.37
C ARG A 186 5.28 1.30 4.87
N THR A 187 5.35 2.33 4.02
CA THR A 187 5.33 2.14 2.56
C THR A 187 6.54 1.35 2.07
N ALA A 188 7.73 1.62 2.62
CA ALA A 188 8.95 0.88 2.30
C ALA A 188 8.83 -0.61 2.70
N VAL A 189 8.33 -0.91 3.91
CA VAL A 189 8.13 -2.30 4.36
C VAL A 189 7.06 -3.00 3.52
N ARG A 190 5.94 -2.34 3.19
CA ARG A 190 4.93 -2.91 2.27
C ARG A 190 5.52 -3.25 0.91
N TYR A 191 6.35 -2.36 0.35
CA TYR A 191 7.04 -2.63 -0.91
C TYR A 191 7.96 -3.86 -0.81
N ILE A 192 8.73 -3.98 0.27
CA ILE A 192 9.58 -5.15 0.53
C ILE A 192 8.75 -6.44 0.62
N LEU A 193 7.62 -6.42 1.35
CA LEU A 193 6.70 -7.56 1.45
C LEU A 193 6.13 -7.96 0.09
N SER A 194 5.77 -6.97 -0.74
CA SER A 194 5.26 -7.20 -2.10
C SER A 194 6.32 -7.83 -3.01
N ILE A 195 7.57 -7.36 -2.96
CA ILE A 195 8.68 -7.99 -3.69
C ILE A 195 8.92 -9.42 -3.19
N ALA A 196 8.92 -9.63 -1.87
CA ALA A 196 9.14 -10.94 -1.28
C ALA A 196 8.08 -11.93 -1.75
N GLU A 197 6.79 -11.54 -1.78
CA GLU A 197 5.72 -12.37 -2.33
C GLU A 197 5.97 -12.72 -3.80
N GLN A 198 6.26 -11.73 -4.65
CA GLN A 198 6.53 -11.98 -6.07
C GLN A 198 7.71 -12.94 -6.27
N ASN A 199 8.75 -12.82 -5.45
CA ASN A 199 9.90 -13.72 -5.49
C ASN A 199 9.56 -15.13 -5.01
N ILE A 200 8.76 -15.26 -3.95
CA ILE A 200 8.27 -16.56 -3.44
C ILE A 200 7.42 -17.26 -4.50
N VAL A 201 6.46 -16.54 -5.10
CA VAL A 201 5.60 -17.06 -6.17
C VAL A 201 6.43 -17.52 -7.35
N LYS A 202 7.35 -16.67 -7.86
CA LYS A 202 8.24 -17.05 -8.98
C LYS A 202 9.11 -18.28 -8.66
N ALA A 203 9.66 -18.36 -7.45
CA ALA A 203 10.47 -19.50 -7.04
C ALA A 203 9.63 -20.79 -6.94
N GLN A 204 8.41 -20.71 -6.40
CA GLN A 204 7.47 -21.83 -6.34
C GLN A 204 7.03 -22.27 -7.74
N THR A 205 6.71 -21.34 -8.64
CA THR A 205 6.28 -21.63 -10.02
C THR A 205 7.41 -22.32 -10.76
N LYS A 206 8.64 -21.80 -10.69
CA LYS A 206 9.81 -22.42 -11.31
C LYS A 206 10.06 -23.84 -10.79
N LYS A 207 9.93 -24.05 -9.47
CA LYS A 207 10.12 -25.38 -8.87
C LYS A 207 9.06 -26.37 -9.36
N ARG A 208 7.77 -26.00 -9.31
CA ARG A 208 6.67 -26.84 -9.79
C ARG A 208 6.76 -27.14 -11.29
N LEU A 209 7.18 -26.16 -12.09
CA LEU A 209 7.38 -26.32 -13.53
C LEU A 209 8.47 -27.35 -13.82
N ILE A 210 9.56 -27.35 -13.06
CA ILE A 210 10.62 -28.36 -13.18
C ILE A 210 10.11 -29.75 -12.76
N GLU A 211 9.39 -29.85 -11.63
CA GLU A 211 8.82 -31.11 -11.15
C GLU A 211 7.82 -31.69 -12.18
N ARG A 212 6.95 -30.85 -12.75
CA ARG A 212 5.98 -31.27 -13.75
C ARG A 212 6.64 -31.72 -15.06
N ARG A 213 7.68 -31.03 -15.51
CA ARG A 213 8.49 -31.47 -16.67
C ARG A 213 9.14 -32.83 -16.41
N GLN A 214 9.66 -33.07 -15.20
CA GLN A 214 10.24 -34.37 -14.83
C GLN A 214 9.19 -35.48 -14.78
N GLU A 215 7.99 -35.20 -14.28
CA GLU A 215 6.88 -36.15 -14.26
C GLU A 215 6.46 -36.55 -15.68
N ILE A 216 6.30 -35.58 -16.58
CA ILE A 216 5.98 -35.83 -17.99
C ILE A 216 7.09 -36.64 -18.68
N ARG A 217 8.37 -36.33 -18.42
CA ARG A 217 9.49 -37.14 -18.95
C ARG A 217 9.38 -38.61 -18.54
N ARG A 218 9.13 -38.86 -17.25
CA ARG A 218 8.99 -40.23 -16.73
C ARG A 218 7.76 -40.94 -17.30
N GLN A 219 6.63 -40.26 -17.38
CA GLN A 219 5.40 -40.79 -17.99
C GLN A 219 5.62 -41.15 -19.46
N ARG A 220 6.29 -40.28 -20.21
CA ARG A 220 6.65 -40.52 -21.61
C ARG A 220 7.58 -41.73 -21.76
N GLU A 221 8.63 -41.85 -20.96
CA GLU A 221 9.53 -43.01 -20.99
C GLU A 221 8.82 -44.32 -20.64
N ALA A 222 7.91 -44.30 -19.66
CA ALA A 222 7.11 -45.46 -19.28
C ALA A 222 6.18 -45.90 -20.42
N LEU A 223 5.46 -44.97 -21.05
CA LEU A 223 4.60 -45.24 -22.20
C LEU A 223 5.39 -45.77 -23.40
N ILE A 224 6.59 -45.25 -23.66
CA ILE A 224 7.46 -45.76 -24.73
C ILE A 224 7.84 -47.22 -24.44
N ARG A 225 8.27 -47.53 -23.22
CA ARG A 225 8.63 -48.90 -22.82
C ARG A 225 7.44 -49.86 -22.92
N GLU A 226 6.25 -49.42 -22.51
CA GLU A 226 5.03 -50.22 -22.62
C GLU A 226 4.67 -50.50 -24.08
N ARG A 227 4.77 -49.48 -24.95
CA ARG A 227 4.56 -49.65 -26.41
C ARG A 227 5.59 -50.59 -27.03
N GLU A 228 6.86 -50.52 -26.64
CA GLU A 228 7.91 -51.42 -27.10
C GLU A 228 7.65 -52.88 -26.66
N GLN A 229 7.19 -53.09 -25.42
CA GLN A 229 6.83 -54.41 -24.90
C GLN A 229 5.61 -55.00 -25.62
N ALA A 230 4.57 -54.19 -25.87
CA ALA A 230 3.39 -54.62 -26.62
C ALA A 230 3.76 -55.03 -28.06
N ALA A 231 4.62 -54.26 -28.72
CA ALA A 231 5.13 -54.57 -30.05
C ALA A 231 5.95 -55.87 -30.07
N ALA A 232 6.80 -56.11 -29.06
CA ALA A 232 7.57 -57.34 -28.94
C ALA A 232 6.71 -58.58 -28.69
N THR A 233 5.54 -58.41 -28.07
CA THR A 233 4.57 -59.50 -27.79
C THR A 233 3.63 -59.76 -28.98
N GLY A 234 3.81 -59.06 -30.11
CA GLY A 234 3.01 -59.22 -31.33
C GLY A 234 1.63 -58.58 -31.26
N GLN A 235 1.40 -57.66 -30.32
CA GLN A 235 0.12 -57.00 -30.13
C GLN A 235 0.03 -55.78 -31.04
N GLU A 236 -1.01 -55.71 -31.89
CA GLU A 236 -1.18 -54.59 -32.81
C GLU A 236 -1.42 -53.26 -32.05
N PRO A 237 -0.84 -52.15 -32.52
CA PRO A 237 -1.05 -50.85 -31.91
C PRO A 237 -2.54 -50.46 -31.97
N PRO A 238 -3.14 -49.96 -30.87
CA PRO A 238 -4.54 -49.51 -30.87
C PRO A 238 -4.79 -48.42 -31.93
N GLN A 239 -5.97 -48.42 -32.57
CA GLN A 239 -6.32 -47.48 -33.64
C GLN A 239 -6.32 -46.00 -33.20
N ASP A 240 -6.61 -45.73 -31.93
CA ASP A 240 -6.57 -44.39 -31.32
C ASP A 240 -5.39 -44.28 -30.33
N GLN A 241 -4.17 -44.21 -30.85
CA GLN A 241 -3.00 -43.95 -30.00
C GLN A 241 -2.99 -42.48 -29.55
N GLU A 242 -3.19 -42.27 -28.24
CA GLU A 242 -2.95 -40.95 -27.66
C GLU A 242 -1.51 -40.49 -27.92
N PRO A 243 -1.31 -39.22 -28.34
CA PRO A 243 0.02 -38.68 -28.55
C PRO A 243 0.83 -38.67 -27.25
N LEU A 244 2.14 -38.92 -27.34
CA LEU A 244 3.02 -38.89 -26.18
C LEU A 244 3.02 -37.49 -25.54
N PRO A 245 2.82 -37.36 -24.22
CA PRO A 245 2.88 -36.08 -23.52
C PRO A 245 4.22 -35.37 -23.77
N ARG A 246 4.20 -34.08 -24.13
CA ARG A 246 5.40 -33.27 -24.36
C ARG A 246 5.59 -32.25 -23.25
N GLU A 247 6.85 -31.92 -22.99
CA GLU A 247 7.20 -30.89 -21.99
C GLU A 247 6.82 -29.47 -22.42
N GLU A 248 6.73 -29.24 -23.73
CA GLU A 248 6.40 -27.95 -24.35
C GLU A 248 4.91 -27.63 -24.25
N ASP A 249 4.07 -28.63 -23.99
CA ASP A 249 2.61 -28.48 -23.84
C ASP A 249 2.23 -27.95 -22.44
N ILE A 250 3.20 -27.77 -21.53
CA ILE A 250 2.97 -27.23 -20.19
C ILE A 250 3.00 -25.70 -20.25
N ASP A 251 1.84 -25.05 -20.09
CA ASP A 251 1.79 -23.61 -19.87
C ASP A 251 2.24 -23.26 -18.43
N GLU A 252 3.12 -22.26 -18.31
CA GLU A 252 3.57 -21.74 -17.00
C GLU A 252 2.39 -21.10 -16.23
N MET A 253 1.41 -20.55 -16.95
CA MET A 253 0.23 -19.91 -16.37
C MET A 253 -0.75 -20.90 -15.72
N ASP A 254 -0.74 -22.16 -16.15
CA ASP A 254 -1.60 -23.23 -15.61
C ASP A 254 -1.05 -23.81 -14.30
N ILE A 255 0.19 -23.44 -13.92
CA ILE A 255 0.84 -23.93 -12.72
C ILE A 255 0.38 -23.12 -11.52
N GLU A 256 -0.65 -23.62 -10.84
CA GLU A 256 -1.06 -23.08 -9.56
C GLU A 256 0.00 -23.33 -8.49
N VAL A 257 0.34 -22.26 -7.74
CA VAL A 257 1.25 -22.31 -6.61
C VAL A 257 0.54 -21.91 -5.31
N PRO A 258 0.95 -22.47 -4.15
CA PRO A 258 0.37 -22.11 -2.86
C PRO A 258 0.49 -20.62 -2.51
N GLY A 259 1.54 -19.95 -3.01
CA GLY A 259 1.83 -18.54 -2.72
C GLY A 259 2.26 -18.31 -1.27
N TRP A 260 2.18 -17.04 -0.82
CA TRP A 260 2.49 -16.65 0.55
C TRP A 260 1.21 -16.44 1.37
N THR A 261 0.74 -17.50 2.02
CA THR A 261 -0.54 -17.52 2.75
C THR A 261 -0.62 -16.55 3.94
N THR A 262 0.51 -16.18 4.56
CA THR A 262 0.54 -15.29 5.73
C THR A 262 0.81 -13.82 5.38
N LYS A 263 0.98 -13.45 4.11
CA LYS A 263 1.22 -12.05 3.70
C LYS A 263 0.15 -11.10 4.26
N GLY A 264 -1.12 -11.46 4.13
CA GLY A 264 -2.24 -10.64 4.62
C GLY A 264 -2.12 -10.33 6.12
N GLU A 265 -1.70 -11.32 6.93
CA GLU A 265 -1.43 -11.12 8.35
C GLU A 265 -0.25 -10.15 8.60
N TRP A 266 0.85 -10.28 7.85
CA TRP A 266 1.99 -9.36 7.96
C TRP A 266 1.62 -7.91 7.60
N VAL A 267 0.82 -7.70 6.55
CA VAL A 267 0.35 -6.36 6.15
C VAL A 267 -0.59 -5.79 7.21
N LEU A 268 -1.50 -6.60 7.77
CA LEU A 268 -2.38 -6.18 8.86
C LEU A 268 -1.59 -5.77 10.11
N TRP A 269 -0.57 -6.54 10.49
CA TRP A 269 0.32 -6.21 11.62
C TRP A 269 1.11 -4.93 11.37
N LEU A 270 1.68 -4.79 10.18
CA LEU A 270 2.42 -3.59 9.79
C LEU A 270 1.54 -2.32 9.88
N ASP A 271 0.31 -2.41 9.39
CA ASP A 271 -0.67 -1.32 9.50
C ASP A 271 -1.02 -1.01 10.95
N LEU A 272 -1.26 -2.04 11.77
CA LEU A 272 -1.58 -1.86 13.18
C LEU A 272 -0.43 -1.21 13.97
N VAL A 273 0.80 -1.67 13.75
CA VAL A 273 2.00 -1.11 14.38
C VAL A 273 2.21 0.34 13.94
N THR A 274 2.01 0.62 12.65
CA THR A 274 2.10 2.00 12.13
C THR A 274 1.07 2.91 12.77
N ASP A 275 -0.19 2.48 12.84
CA ASP A 275 -1.27 3.27 13.45
C ASP A 275 -1.05 3.44 14.96
N MET A 276 -0.48 2.45 15.64
CA MET A 276 -0.08 2.55 17.05
C MET A 276 1.02 3.59 17.26
N ILE A 277 2.06 3.59 16.41
CA ILE A 277 3.14 4.58 16.46
C ILE A 277 2.59 5.98 16.21
N LYS A 278 1.76 6.15 15.16
CA LYS A 278 1.09 7.43 14.86
C LYS A 278 0.24 7.90 16.02
N LEU A 279 -0.61 7.03 16.57
CA LEU A 279 -1.45 7.36 17.72
C LEU A 279 -0.61 7.80 18.92
N GLY A 280 0.50 7.10 19.20
CA GLY A 280 1.46 7.51 20.23
C GLY A 280 2.03 8.91 19.99
N ILE A 281 2.45 9.21 18.75
CA ILE A 281 2.95 10.53 18.35
C ILE A 281 1.86 11.61 18.52
N TYR A 282 0.64 11.38 18.03
CA TYR A 282 -0.49 12.32 18.16
C TYR A 282 -0.87 12.57 19.62
N ILE A 283 -0.93 11.53 20.45
CA ILE A 283 -1.25 11.65 21.88
C ILE A 283 -0.15 12.44 22.61
N ALA A 284 1.11 12.11 22.37
CA ALA A 284 2.24 12.82 22.98
C ALA A 284 2.22 14.31 22.61
N PHE A 285 1.98 14.62 21.33
CA PHE A 285 1.91 16.00 20.86
C PHE A 285 0.67 16.74 21.39
N PHE A 286 -0.49 16.08 21.46
CA PHE A 286 -1.72 16.65 22.03
C PHE A 286 -1.50 17.07 23.50
N PHE A 287 -0.94 16.19 24.33
CA PHE A 287 -0.68 16.51 25.74
C PHE A 287 0.39 17.59 25.90
N MET A 288 1.41 17.58 25.03
CA MET A 288 2.42 18.61 25.02
C MET A 288 1.81 19.98 24.71
N LEU A 289 1.02 20.11 23.63
CA LEU A 289 0.35 21.38 23.32
C LEU A 289 -0.65 21.81 24.40
N LEU A 290 -1.41 20.86 24.96
CA LEU A 290 -2.34 21.13 26.05
C LEU A 290 -1.64 21.78 27.25
N ARG A 291 -0.41 21.33 27.54
CA ARG A 291 0.38 21.83 28.68
C ARG A 291 1.01 23.20 28.44
N PHE A 292 1.36 23.55 27.20
CA PHE A 292 2.09 24.78 26.87
C PHE A 292 1.23 25.89 26.26
N TYR A 293 0.24 25.55 25.43
CA TYR A 293 -0.54 26.49 24.62
C TYR A 293 -2.06 26.39 24.85
N GLY A 294 -2.53 25.39 25.61
CA GLY A 294 -3.95 25.14 25.84
C GLY A 294 -4.56 24.22 24.79
N LEU A 295 -5.88 24.29 24.57
CA LEU A 295 -6.62 23.31 23.78
C LEU A 295 -6.23 23.32 22.27
N PRO A 296 -5.62 22.25 21.74
CA PRO A 296 -5.16 22.22 20.35
C PRO A 296 -6.26 21.73 19.39
N ILE A 297 -7.23 22.61 19.08
CA ILE A 297 -8.41 22.27 18.24
C ILE A 297 -8.02 21.69 16.88
N HIS A 298 -6.95 22.21 16.26
CA HIS A 298 -6.48 21.77 14.93
C HIS A 298 -6.08 20.28 14.87
N ILE A 299 -5.65 19.67 15.98
CA ILE A 299 -5.19 18.26 16.01
C ILE A 299 -6.31 17.30 16.40
N MET A 300 -7.40 17.80 16.99
CA MET A 300 -8.47 16.94 17.51
C MET A 300 -9.05 16.03 16.44
N ARG A 301 -9.21 16.54 15.21
CA ARG A 301 -9.69 15.76 14.06
C ARG A 301 -8.75 14.58 13.77
N ASP A 302 -7.45 14.83 13.64
CA ASP A 302 -6.47 13.80 13.29
C ASP A 302 -6.30 12.76 14.39
N LEU A 303 -6.31 13.21 15.66
CA LEU A 303 -6.28 12.32 16.81
C LEU A 303 -7.52 11.41 16.82
N PHE A 304 -8.71 11.95 16.56
CA PHE A 304 -9.95 11.17 16.51
C PHE A 304 -9.96 10.17 15.35
N ILE A 305 -9.60 10.61 14.13
CA ILE A 305 -9.54 9.75 12.95
C ILE A 305 -8.52 8.63 13.17
N THR A 306 -7.31 8.95 13.63
CA THR A 306 -6.25 7.96 13.91
C THR A 306 -6.68 6.97 14.98
N SER A 307 -7.31 7.45 16.06
CA SER A 307 -7.84 6.57 17.13
C SER A 307 -8.92 5.63 16.62
N ARG A 308 -9.88 6.15 15.84
CA ARG A 308 -10.96 5.36 15.24
C ARG A 308 -10.41 4.30 14.28
N ASP A 309 -9.45 4.67 13.45
CA ASP A 309 -8.86 3.78 12.46
C ASP A 309 -8.03 2.67 13.15
N PHE A 310 -7.27 3.01 14.20
CA PHE A 310 -6.60 2.02 15.06
C PHE A 310 -7.59 1.03 15.68
N ILE A 311 -8.67 1.51 16.31
CA ILE A 311 -9.70 0.65 16.92
C ILE A 311 -10.35 -0.24 15.86
N LYS A 312 -10.68 0.33 14.68
CA LYS A 312 -11.27 -0.42 13.57
C LYS A 312 -10.35 -1.54 13.08
N ARG A 313 -9.04 -1.27 12.94
CA ARG A 313 -8.04 -2.26 12.52
C ARG A 313 -7.76 -3.31 13.58
N LEU A 314 -7.65 -2.92 14.84
CA LEU A 314 -7.51 -3.87 15.95
C LEU A 314 -8.69 -4.84 15.99
N ASN A 315 -9.92 -4.31 15.88
CA ASN A 315 -11.13 -5.14 15.79
C ASN A 315 -11.15 -6.00 14.53
N ALA A 316 -10.60 -5.54 13.41
CA ALA A 316 -10.45 -6.38 12.21
C ALA A 316 -9.47 -7.53 12.44
N LEU A 317 -8.31 -7.29 13.06
CA LEU A 317 -7.31 -8.32 13.36
C LEU A 317 -7.84 -9.37 14.35
N LEU A 318 -8.50 -8.94 15.43
CA LEU A 318 -9.11 -9.85 16.41
C LEU A 318 -10.20 -10.72 15.75
N ARG A 319 -11.02 -10.13 14.90
CA ARG A 319 -12.06 -10.84 14.14
C ARG A 319 -11.47 -11.81 13.12
N TYR A 320 -10.40 -11.43 12.42
CA TYR A 320 -9.67 -12.29 11.49
C TYR A 320 -9.07 -13.50 12.19
N ARG A 321 -8.38 -13.30 13.33
CA ARG A 321 -7.79 -14.37 14.12
C ARG A 321 -8.85 -15.35 14.64
N ARG A 322 -9.98 -14.84 15.13
CA ARG A 322 -11.10 -15.69 15.57
C ARG A 322 -11.66 -16.52 14.42
N ALA A 323 -11.91 -15.90 13.26
CA ALA A 323 -12.44 -16.60 12.09
C ALA A 323 -11.49 -17.70 11.59
N ILE A 324 -10.17 -17.49 11.61
CA ILE A 324 -9.19 -18.51 11.23
C ILE A 324 -9.17 -19.67 12.23
N GLN A 325 -9.18 -19.37 13.54
CA GLN A 325 -9.22 -20.41 14.57
C GLN A 325 -10.45 -21.30 14.43
N GLU A 326 -11.62 -20.70 14.19
CA GLU A 326 -12.87 -21.45 13.98
C GLU A 326 -12.87 -22.23 12.67
N MET A 327 -12.36 -21.65 11.58
CA MET A 327 -12.27 -22.31 10.28
C MET A 327 -11.36 -23.55 10.31
N ASN A 328 -10.25 -23.51 11.04
CA ASN A 328 -9.37 -24.68 11.20
C ASN A 328 -10.06 -25.85 11.95
N ARG A 329 -11.16 -25.56 12.67
CA ARG A 329 -11.95 -26.57 13.39
C ARG A 329 -12.97 -27.27 12.48
N TYR A 330 -13.31 -26.70 11.33
CA TYR A 330 -14.32 -27.28 10.45
C TYR A 330 -13.78 -28.47 9.65
N PRO A 331 -14.58 -29.54 9.49
CA PRO A 331 -14.18 -30.72 8.77
C PRO A 331 -13.97 -30.44 7.27
N ASP A 332 -13.07 -31.21 6.67
CA ASP A 332 -12.95 -31.28 5.21
C ASP A 332 -14.16 -32.04 4.65
N ALA A 333 -14.64 -31.65 3.47
CA ALA A 333 -15.82 -32.28 2.86
C ALA A 333 -15.48 -33.67 2.29
N THR A 334 -16.42 -34.61 2.41
CA THR A 334 -16.24 -36.01 1.96
C THR A 334 -16.60 -36.18 0.48
N LEU A 335 -16.14 -37.28 -0.14
CA LEU A 335 -16.42 -37.60 -1.55
C LEU A 335 -17.92 -37.59 -1.88
N GLU A 336 -18.75 -38.10 -0.97
CA GLU A 336 -20.22 -38.14 -1.13
C GLU A 336 -20.84 -36.74 -1.15
N GLU A 337 -20.34 -35.81 -0.34
CA GLU A 337 -20.81 -34.42 -0.29
C GLU A 337 -20.38 -33.64 -1.53
N LEU A 338 -19.17 -33.90 -2.05
CA LEU A 338 -18.71 -33.32 -3.30
C LEU A 338 -19.49 -33.85 -4.51
N SER A 339 -20.07 -35.05 -4.45
CA SER A 339 -20.83 -35.63 -5.57
C SER A 339 -22.13 -34.88 -5.87
N GLN A 340 -22.68 -34.15 -4.89
CA GLN A 340 -23.91 -33.36 -5.06
C GLN A 340 -23.61 -31.99 -5.68
N GLU A 341 -22.64 -31.27 -5.11
CA GLU A 341 -22.21 -29.96 -5.58
C GLU A 341 -20.68 -29.83 -5.47
N ASN A 342 -19.97 -30.06 -6.58
CA ASN A 342 -18.51 -30.00 -6.64
C ASN A 342 -17.97 -28.62 -7.06
N THR A 343 -18.80 -27.65 -7.44
CA THR A 343 -18.30 -26.37 -7.99
C THR A 343 -18.21 -25.29 -6.92
N CYS A 344 -17.03 -24.68 -6.75
CA CYS A 344 -16.87 -23.59 -5.79
C CYS A 344 -17.49 -22.29 -6.33
N ILE A 345 -18.45 -21.69 -5.61
CA ILE A 345 -19.16 -20.48 -6.07
C ILE A 345 -18.30 -19.22 -6.23
N ILE A 346 -17.09 -19.18 -5.63
CA ILE A 346 -16.22 -18.00 -5.65
C ILE A 346 -15.32 -18.01 -6.89
N CYS A 347 -14.58 -19.10 -7.13
CA CYS A 347 -13.70 -19.22 -8.29
C CYS A 347 -14.36 -19.90 -9.51
N ARG A 348 -15.50 -20.57 -9.31
CA ARG A 348 -16.22 -21.37 -10.32
C ARG A 348 -15.41 -22.55 -10.87
N GLU A 349 -14.49 -23.09 -10.07
CA GLU A 349 -13.71 -24.29 -10.38
C GLU A 349 -14.26 -25.52 -9.64
N GLU A 350 -14.00 -26.71 -10.19
CA GLU A 350 -14.37 -27.99 -9.59
C GLU A 350 -13.46 -28.35 -8.41
N MET A 351 -14.08 -28.68 -7.29
CA MET A 351 -13.45 -29.12 -6.06
C MET A 351 -13.18 -30.62 -6.14
N ARG A 352 -11.99 -31.03 -5.71
CA ARG A 352 -11.61 -32.45 -5.56
C ARG A 352 -11.48 -32.81 -4.09
N PRO A 353 -11.77 -34.07 -3.70
CA PRO A 353 -11.56 -34.53 -2.33
C PRO A 353 -10.12 -34.29 -1.88
N TRP A 354 -9.97 -33.89 -0.63
CA TRP A 354 -8.64 -33.69 -0.05
C TRP A 354 -7.98 -35.04 0.24
N ASP A 355 -7.16 -35.52 -0.69
CA ASP A 355 -6.35 -36.73 -0.53
C ASP A 355 -4.85 -36.44 -0.73
N PRO A 356 -4.13 -36.11 0.36
CA PRO A 356 -2.71 -35.80 0.29
C PRO A 356 -1.84 -37.05 0.07
N VAL A 357 -2.39 -38.27 0.20
CA VAL A 357 -1.64 -39.52 0.06
C VAL A 357 -1.57 -39.93 -1.41
N ASN A 358 -2.71 -39.88 -2.10
CA ASN A 358 -2.76 -40.24 -3.51
C ASN A 358 -2.32 -39.09 -4.43
N HIS A 359 -2.56 -37.83 -4.03
CA HIS A 359 -2.22 -36.64 -4.81
C HIS A 359 -1.22 -35.72 -4.06
N PRO A 360 0.10 -36.03 -4.06
CA PRO A 360 1.11 -35.26 -3.34
C PRO A 360 1.32 -33.82 -3.87
N GLY A 361 0.71 -33.46 -5.00
CA GLY A 361 0.73 -32.10 -5.57
C GLY A 361 -0.42 -31.17 -5.13
N ALA A 362 -1.38 -31.69 -4.35
CA ALA A 362 -2.58 -30.95 -3.95
C ALA A 362 -2.23 -29.69 -3.13
N ILE A 363 -2.80 -28.55 -3.51
CA ILE A 363 -2.56 -27.25 -2.87
C ILE A 363 -3.56 -27.07 -1.74
N ASP A 364 -3.11 -26.76 -0.52
CA ASP A 364 -4.00 -26.53 0.64
C ASP A 364 -5.06 -25.42 0.36
N ARG A 365 -4.78 -24.51 -0.58
CA ARG A 365 -5.71 -23.48 -1.06
C ARG A 365 -6.98 -24.06 -1.71
N VAL A 366 -6.89 -25.16 -2.46
CA VAL A 366 -8.01 -25.83 -3.13
C VAL A 366 -8.65 -26.92 -2.27
N ARG A 367 -8.28 -27.00 -0.99
CA ARG A 367 -8.89 -27.92 -0.04
C ARG A 367 -10.37 -27.58 0.17
N PRO A 368 -11.31 -28.52 -0.05
CA PRO A 368 -12.72 -28.27 0.17
C PRO A 368 -13.05 -28.29 1.67
N LYS A 369 -13.54 -27.16 2.18
CA LYS A 369 -13.99 -27.01 3.56
C LYS A 369 -15.50 -26.90 3.64
N LYS A 370 -16.11 -27.66 4.55
CA LYS A 370 -17.54 -27.60 4.84
C LYS A 370 -17.83 -26.58 5.94
N LEU A 371 -18.65 -25.59 5.66
CA LEU A 371 -19.11 -24.63 6.67
C LEU A 371 -20.23 -25.24 7.54
N PRO A 372 -20.52 -24.67 8.72
CA PRO A 372 -21.64 -25.10 9.56
C PRO A 372 -23.01 -25.05 8.88
N CYS A 373 -23.17 -24.15 7.92
CA CYS A 373 -24.40 -24.02 7.12
C CYS A 373 -24.51 -25.09 6.00
N GLY A 374 -23.56 -26.02 5.90
CA GLY A 374 -23.55 -27.12 4.93
C GLY A 374 -22.83 -26.81 3.62
N HIS A 375 -22.65 -25.54 3.24
CA HIS A 375 -21.97 -25.18 1.99
C HIS A 375 -20.48 -25.51 2.00
N VAL A 376 -19.98 -26.01 0.86
CA VAL A 376 -18.58 -26.40 0.65
C VAL A 376 -17.89 -25.39 -0.26
N LEU A 377 -16.71 -24.90 0.15
CA LEU A 377 -15.89 -23.99 -0.66
C LEU A 377 -14.40 -24.34 -0.54
N HIS A 378 -13.60 -23.93 -1.52
CA HIS A 378 -12.14 -23.93 -1.42
C HIS A 378 -11.66 -23.10 -0.22
N LEU A 379 -10.73 -23.65 0.57
CA LEU A 379 -10.16 -22.99 1.75
C LEU A 379 -9.58 -21.60 1.43
N GLY A 380 -8.90 -21.45 0.30
CA GLY A 380 -8.32 -20.18 -0.14
C GLY A 380 -9.36 -19.13 -0.51
N CYS A 381 -10.40 -19.54 -1.24
CA CYS A 381 -11.51 -18.68 -1.61
C CYS A 381 -12.29 -18.23 -0.36
N LEU A 382 -12.52 -19.16 0.57
CA LEU A 382 -13.17 -18.88 1.85
C LEU A 382 -12.33 -17.90 2.70
N LYS A 383 -11.01 -18.11 2.82
CA LYS A 383 -10.09 -17.18 3.52
C LYS A 383 -10.19 -15.77 2.95
N SER A 384 -10.06 -15.61 1.63
CA SER A 384 -10.15 -14.31 0.95
C SER A 384 -11.52 -13.64 1.13
N TRP A 385 -12.60 -14.41 1.12
CA TRP A 385 -13.94 -13.88 1.38
C TRP A 385 -14.12 -13.40 2.82
N LEU A 386 -13.67 -14.19 3.79
CA LEU A 386 -13.79 -13.89 5.23
C LEU A 386 -12.96 -12.68 5.67
N GLU A 387 -11.92 -12.31 4.92
CA GLU A 387 -11.19 -11.05 5.13
C GLU A 387 -12.10 -9.82 4.94
N ARG A 388 -13.13 -9.92 4.09
CA ARG A 388 -14.06 -8.81 3.81
C ARG A 388 -15.40 -8.98 4.51
N GLN A 389 -15.95 -10.20 4.49
CA GLN A 389 -17.33 -10.50 4.91
C GLN A 389 -17.37 -11.82 5.69
N GLN A 390 -17.81 -11.78 6.96
CA GLN A 390 -17.88 -12.97 7.85
C GLN A 390 -19.18 -13.77 7.73
N VAL A 391 -19.72 -13.84 6.52
CA VAL A 391 -20.96 -14.55 6.20
C VAL A 391 -20.70 -15.51 5.05
N CYS A 392 -21.39 -16.65 5.03
CA CYS A 392 -21.33 -17.58 3.91
C CYS A 392 -21.75 -16.85 2.62
N PRO A 393 -20.96 -16.90 1.53
CA PRO A 393 -21.33 -16.22 0.29
C PRO A 393 -22.60 -16.79 -0.37
N THR A 394 -22.94 -18.05 -0.09
CA THR A 394 -24.16 -18.70 -0.61
C THR A 394 -25.41 -18.30 0.16
N CYS A 395 -25.44 -18.55 1.48
CA CYS A 395 -26.65 -18.37 2.29
C CYS A 395 -26.63 -17.17 3.25
N ARG A 396 -25.54 -16.39 3.27
CA ARG A 396 -25.33 -15.24 4.17
C ARG A 396 -25.41 -15.55 5.67
N SER A 397 -25.46 -16.83 6.04
CA SER A 397 -25.40 -17.25 7.45
C SER A 397 -24.02 -16.91 8.04
N PRO A 398 -23.95 -16.48 9.31
CA PRO A 398 -22.68 -16.20 9.95
C PRO A 398 -21.82 -17.46 10.00
N VAL A 399 -20.53 -17.31 9.68
CA VAL A 399 -19.57 -18.43 9.66
C VAL A 399 -19.10 -18.76 11.08
N THR A 400 -19.28 -17.85 12.04
CA THR A 400 -18.97 -18.04 13.45
C THR A 400 -20.22 -18.39 14.24
N MET A 401 -20.13 -19.40 15.11
CA MET A 401 -21.28 -19.94 15.87
C MET A 401 -21.79 -18.98 16.97
N ASP A 402 -21.06 -17.90 17.25
CA ASP A 402 -21.31 -16.97 18.37
C ASP A 402 -22.55 -16.07 18.22
N ARG A 403 -23.36 -16.21 17.16
CA ARG A 403 -24.54 -15.35 16.92
C ARG A 403 -25.91 -16.00 16.97
N VAL A 404 -26.02 -17.26 17.41
CA VAL A 404 -27.33 -17.90 17.61
C VAL A 404 -28.14 -17.30 18.78
N ARG A 405 -27.61 -16.31 19.53
CA ARG A 405 -28.34 -15.60 20.60
C ARG A 405 -28.69 -14.13 20.35
N GLY A 406 -28.69 -13.66 19.10
CA GLY A 406 -28.97 -12.25 18.77
C GLY A 406 -30.05 -11.98 17.73
N GLY A 407 -30.87 -12.96 17.36
CA GLY A 407 -31.96 -12.78 16.41
C GLY A 407 -33.27 -12.46 17.14
N HIS A 408 -33.52 -11.18 17.45
CA HIS A 408 -34.82 -10.49 17.38
C HIS A 408 -34.56 -8.99 17.62
N ASN A 409 -35.02 -8.14 16.68
CA ASN A 409 -34.97 -6.67 16.64
C ASN A 409 -33.75 -6.01 15.96
N ARG A 410 -33.84 -5.81 14.64
CA ARG A 410 -34.16 -4.50 14.01
C ARG A 410 -33.93 -4.54 12.50
N ALA A 411 -35.01 -4.81 11.77
CA ALA A 411 -35.25 -4.12 10.50
C ALA A 411 -35.67 -2.69 10.87
N ALA A 412 -34.75 -1.74 10.72
CA ALA A 412 -35.06 -0.32 10.68
C ALA A 412 -34.14 0.30 9.63
N GLY A 413 -34.58 0.25 8.37
CA GLY A 413 -34.00 1.06 7.32
C GLY A 413 -34.33 2.52 7.61
N LEU A 414 -33.32 3.32 7.93
CA LEU A 414 -33.45 4.78 7.85
C LEU A 414 -33.21 5.16 6.38
N GLN A 415 -34.30 5.32 5.62
CA GLN A 415 -34.29 6.13 4.41
C GLN A 415 -34.21 7.59 4.86
N ILE A 416 -33.06 8.24 4.62
CA ILE A 416 -32.96 9.69 4.68
C ILE A 416 -33.36 10.20 3.30
N GLN A 417 -34.58 10.70 3.21
CA GLN A 417 -35.08 11.44 2.06
C GLN A 417 -34.63 12.89 2.24
N ILE A 418 -33.70 13.35 1.40
CA ILE A 418 -33.28 14.75 1.34
C ILE A 418 -34.37 15.48 0.56
N GLY A 419 -35.08 16.37 1.26
CA GLY A 419 -35.85 17.47 0.68
C GLY A 419 -35.05 18.75 0.80
#